data_AF-A0A9D3BQI1-F1
#
_entry.id   AF-A0A9D3BQI1-F1
#
_cell.length_a   1.000
_cell.length_b   1.000
_cell.length_c   1.000
_cell.angle_alpha   90.00
_cell.angle_beta   90.00
_cell.angle_gamma   90.00
#
_symmetry.space_group_name_H-M   'P 1'
#
loop_
_entity.id
_entity.type
_entity.pdbx_description
1 polymer ?
#
loop_
_entity_poly.entity_id
_entity_poly.type
_entity_poly.pdbx_seq_one_letter_code
_entity_poly.pdbx_strand_id
1 'polypeptide(L)'
;TQWFPKCGYSVCYCSLPLVIRARVKEVRNHGLEPTAVVEVKEVLKSSLVNIPKQTQTLYYSSSCLCPPLAPGEEYLIMGYESEERSRLLLIDSSIAQKWKDRMRRKVKRWDQILQNPPGHRRSRN
;
A
#
# COMPACT_ATOMS: atom_id res chain seq x y z
N THR A 1 -4.05 24.03 0.11
CA THR A 1 -2.85 23.51 -0.61
C THR A 1 -1.95 22.84 0.40
N GLN A 2 -2.25 21.58 0.76
CA GLN A 2 -1.62 20.84 1.86
C GLN A 2 -2.23 19.44 1.79
N TRP A 3 -1.54 18.30 1.87
CA TRP A 3 -0.14 17.95 1.95
C TRP A 3 -0.03 16.65 1.12
N PHE A 4 0.65 16.68 -0.03
CA PHE A 4 1.32 15.46 -0.47
C PHE A 4 2.55 15.37 0.42
N PRO A 5 2.83 14.26 1.12
CA PRO A 5 4.18 14.08 1.65
C PRO A 5 5.14 14.29 0.48
N LYS A 6 6.20 15.06 0.71
CA LYS A 6 7.21 15.40 -0.30
C LYS A 6 7.86 14.13 -0.84
N CYS A 7 7.18 13.50 -1.79
CA CYS A 7 7.62 12.37 -2.55
C CYS A 7 7.39 12.79 -3.99
N GLY A 8 8.41 13.37 -4.62
CA GLY A 8 8.46 13.45 -6.07
C GLY A 8 8.21 12.04 -6.59
N TYR A 9 7.08 11.82 -7.24
CA TYR A 9 6.31 10.57 -7.33
C TYR A 9 7.05 9.29 -7.80
N SER A 10 8.33 9.37 -8.16
CA SER A 10 9.18 8.24 -8.51
C SER A 10 9.89 7.60 -7.29
N VAL A 11 10.26 8.38 -6.27
CA VAL A 11 11.24 7.92 -5.26
C VAL A 11 10.60 7.09 -4.15
N CYS A 12 9.48 7.53 -3.57
CA CYS A 12 8.83 6.79 -2.45
C CYS A 12 8.14 5.49 -2.89
N TYR A 13 7.68 5.40 -4.15
CA TYR A 13 7.09 4.18 -4.73
C TYR A 13 8.10 3.04 -4.92
N CYS A 14 9.37 3.40 -5.16
CA CYS A 14 10.43 2.41 -5.32
C CYS A 14 10.94 1.88 -3.99
N SER A 15 10.89 2.66 -2.91
CA SER A 15 11.46 2.29 -1.59
C SER A 15 10.60 1.33 -0.77
N LEU A 16 9.26 1.40 -0.88
CA LEU A 16 8.37 0.50 -0.11
C LEU A 16 8.18 -0.82 -0.86
N PRO A 17 8.32 -1.99 -0.18
CA PRO A 17 8.26 -3.29 -0.83
C PRO A 17 6.85 -3.64 -1.31
N LEU A 18 5.81 -3.03 -0.72
CA LEU A 18 4.43 -3.34 -1.02
C LEU A 18 3.58 -2.10 -1.31
N VAL A 19 2.77 -2.20 -2.36
CA VAL A 19 1.74 -1.22 -2.73
C VAL A 19 0.46 -1.94 -3.13
N ILE A 20 -0.63 -1.72 -2.38
CA ILE A 20 -1.95 -2.31 -2.64
C ILE A 20 -3.05 -1.24 -2.65
N ARG A 21 -4.08 -1.46 -3.45
CA ARG A 21 -5.37 -0.77 -3.31
C ARG A 21 -6.31 -1.69 -2.56
N ALA A 22 -6.80 -1.23 -1.42
CA ALA A 22 -7.71 -1.99 -0.60
C ALA A 22 -8.86 -1.13 -0.06
N ARG A 23 -10.01 -1.75 0.14
CA ARG A 23 -11.16 -1.13 0.80
C ARG A 23 -11.18 -1.51 2.27
N VAL A 24 -11.23 -0.54 3.17
CA VAL A 24 -11.30 -0.83 4.60
C VAL A 24 -12.70 -1.36 4.92
N LYS A 25 -12.77 -2.55 5.49
CA LYS A 25 -14.03 -3.14 5.99
C LYS A 25 -14.28 -2.71 7.42
N GLU A 26 -13.25 -2.82 8.25
CA GLU A 26 -13.36 -2.62 9.69
C GLU A 26 -12.01 -2.16 10.24
N VAL A 27 -12.04 -1.32 11.27
CA VAL A 27 -10.86 -0.99 12.07
C VAL A 27 -11.17 -1.39 13.51
N ARG A 28 -10.40 -2.33 14.04
CA ARG A 28 -10.53 -2.83 15.41
C ARG A 28 -9.47 -2.19 16.27
N ASN A 29 -9.91 -1.38 17.23
CA ASN A 29 -9.05 -0.75 18.23
C ASN A 29 -9.40 -1.18 19.66
N HIS A 30 -10.14 -2.28 19.82
CA HIS A 30 -10.50 -2.80 21.12
C HIS A 30 -9.45 -3.83 21.57
N GLY A 31 -8.27 -3.35 22.01
CA GLY A 31 -7.19 -4.22 22.49
C GLY A 31 -5.81 -3.56 22.54
N LEU A 32 -4.79 -4.34 22.91
CA LEU A 32 -3.37 -3.93 22.90
C LEU A 32 -2.79 -3.83 21.48
N GLU A 33 -3.38 -4.56 20.51
CA GLU A 33 -2.93 -4.62 19.11
C GLU A 33 -4.06 -4.15 18.18
N PRO A 34 -4.02 -2.88 17.72
CA PRO A 34 -4.98 -2.41 16.74
C PRO A 34 -4.82 -3.16 15.41
N THR A 35 -5.94 -3.45 14.76
CA THR A 35 -5.97 -4.12 13.45
C THR A 35 -6.96 -3.46 12.50
N ALA A 36 -6.70 -3.56 11.20
CA ALA A 36 -7.62 -3.10 10.16
C ALA A 36 -7.91 -4.22 9.18
N VAL A 37 -9.17 -4.61 9.06
CA VAL A 37 -9.63 -5.58 8.07
C VAL A 37 -9.86 -4.83 6.76
N VAL A 38 -9.16 -5.23 5.72
CA VAL A 38 -9.22 -4.61 4.40
C VAL A 38 -9.48 -5.64 3.32
N GLU A 39 -10.22 -5.27 2.29
CA GLU A 39 -10.46 -6.08 1.10
C GLU A 39 -9.53 -5.62 -0.02
N VAL A 40 -8.56 -6.45 -0.40
CA VAL A 40 -7.59 -6.11 -1.45
C VAL A 40 -8.28 -6.16 -2.81
N LYS A 41 -8.31 -5.01 -3.49
CA LYS A 41 -8.88 -4.88 -4.85
C LYS A 41 -7.82 -5.05 -5.92
N GLU A 42 -6.64 -4.50 -5.68
CA GLU A 42 -5.54 -4.47 -6.65
C GLU A 42 -4.20 -4.53 -5.93
N VAL A 43 -3.27 -5.31 -6.46
CA VAL A 43 -1.88 -5.37 -6.00
C VAL A 43 -1.05 -4.72 -7.10
N LEU A 44 -0.39 -3.62 -6.77
CA LEU A 44 0.39 -2.82 -7.74
C LEU A 44 1.87 -3.17 -7.68
N LYS A 45 2.36 -3.48 -6.47
CA LYS A 45 3.73 -3.93 -6.23
C LYS A 45 3.70 -4.91 -5.08
N SER A 46 4.25 -6.10 -5.28
CA SER A 46 4.51 -7.10 -4.24
C SER A 46 5.92 -7.64 -4.46
N SER A 47 6.78 -7.55 -3.45
CA SER A 47 8.19 -7.90 -3.60
C SER A 47 8.50 -9.36 -3.26
N LEU A 48 7.76 -9.98 -2.35
CA LEU A 48 8.18 -11.24 -1.72
C LEU A 48 7.07 -12.29 -1.62
N VAL A 49 5.81 -11.87 -1.50
CA VAL A 49 4.69 -12.81 -1.35
C VAL A 49 3.58 -12.53 -2.35
N ASN A 50 2.93 -13.61 -2.80
CA ASN A 50 1.73 -13.54 -3.64
C ASN A 50 0.53 -13.23 -2.75
N ILE A 51 0.26 -11.94 -2.52
CA ILE A 51 -0.90 -11.50 -1.73
C ILE A 51 -2.16 -11.77 -2.53
N PRO A 52 -3.06 -12.67 -2.07
CA PRO A 52 -4.29 -12.93 -2.78
C PRO A 52 -5.19 -11.70 -2.71
N LYS A 53 -5.93 -11.44 -3.80
CA LYS A 53 -6.94 -10.37 -3.91
C LYS A 53 -8.19 -10.70 -3.09
N GLN A 54 -8.01 -10.79 -1.78
CA GLN A 54 -9.01 -11.23 -0.81
C GLN A 54 -8.98 -10.32 0.43
N THR A 55 -9.78 -10.66 1.44
CA THR A 55 -9.78 -9.97 2.72
C THR A 55 -8.48 -10.26 3.47
N GLN A 56 -7.77 -9.20 3.84
CA GLN A 56 -6.52 -9.23 4.60
C GLN A 56 -6.69 -8.44 5.90
N THR A 57 -5.99 -8.88 6.94
CA THR A 57 -5.93 -8.15 8.21
C THR A 57 -4.58 -7.45 8.30
N LEU A 58 -4.59 -6.12 8.34
CA LEU A 58 -3.44 -5.28 8.59
C LEU A 58 -3.27 -5.13 10.10
N TYR A 59 -2.02 -5.21 10.57
CA TYR A 59 -1.70 -5.01 11.98
C TYR A 59 -0.92 -3.72 12.13
N TYR A 60 -1.30 -2.89 13.10
CA TYR A 60 -0.51 -1.71 13.46
C TYR A 60 0.66 -2.16 14.33
N SER A 61 1.86 -1.69 14.02
CA SER A 61 3.06 -2.02 14.81
C SER A 61 3.13 -1.26 16.14
N SER A 62 2.27 -0.26 16.31
CA SER A 62 2.20 0.64 17.45
C SER A 62 0.74 0.75 17.91
N SER A 63 0.54 1.23 19.13
CA SER A 63 -0.80 1.51 19.67
C SER A 63 -1.47 2.74 19.01
N CYS A 64 -0.80 3.41 18.08
CA CYS A 64 -1.38 4.52 17.33
C CYS A 64 -2.07 4.02 16.06
N LEU A 65 -3.25 4.56 15.75
CA LEU A 65 -3.99 4.29 14.51
C LEU A 65 -3.44 5.16 13.36
N CYS A 66 -2.13 5.11 13.15
CA CYS A 66 -1.43 5.85 12.11
C CYS A 66 -0.98 4.87 11.03
N PRO A 67 -1.38 5.04 9.76
CA PRO A 67 -2.21 6.11 9.19
C PRO A 67 -3.73 5.93 9.47
N PRO A 68 -4.52 7.03 9.51
CA PRO A 68 -5.95 6.94 9.78
C PRO A 68 -6.69 6.24 8.64
N LEU A 69 -7.34 5.13 8.97
CA LEU A 69 -8.19 4.37 8.06
C LEU A 69 -9.65 4.51 8.45
N ALA A 70 -10.50 4.82 7.47
CA ALA A 70 -11.94 4.91 7.68
C ALA A 70 -12.64 3.68 7.07
N PRO A 71 -13.50 2.96 7.83
CA PRO A 71 -14.32 1.88 7.29
C PRO A 71 -15.18 2.34 6.12
N GLY A 72 -15.37 1.46 5.14
CA GLY A 72 -16.17 1.71 3.95
C GLY A 72 -15.44 2.42 2.81
N GLU A 73 -14.30 3.03 3.09
CA GLU A 73 -13.51 3.84 2.15
C GLU A 73 -12.38 3.04 1.50
N GLU A 74 -11.98 3.46 0.30
CA GLU A 74 -10.86 2.87 -0.43
C GLU A 74 -9.58 3.65 -0.20
N TYR A 75 -8.47 2.94 -0.02
CA TYR A 75 -7.15 3.52 0.18
C TYR A 75 -6.12 2.84 -0.71
N LEU A 76 -5.15 3.64 -1.15
CA LEU A 76 -3.88 3.18 -1.65
C LEU A 76 -2.94 3.06 -0.46
N ILE A 77 -2.65 1.82 -0.06
CA ILE A 77 -1.87 1.48 1.12
C ILE A 77 -0.49 1.04 0.64
N MET A 78 0.54 1.72 1.14
CA MET A 78 1.94 1.40 0.92
C MET A 78 2.57 1.09 2.26
N GLY A 79 3.21 -0.07 2.37
CA GLY A 79 3.70 -0.55 3.66
C GLY A 79 4.73 -1.65 3.49
N TYR A 80 5.01 -2.31 4.61
CA TYR A 80 5.96 -3.40 4.68
C TYR A 80 5.23 -4.74 4.76
N GLU A 81 5.82 -5.73 4.10
CA GLU A 81 5.38 -7.11 4.15
C GLU A 81 6.35 -7.89 5.03
N SER A 82 5.81 -8.68 5.97
CA SER A 82 6.62 -9.56 6.81
C SER A 82 6.80 -10.91 6.12
N GLU A 83 8.06 -11.25 5.82
CA GLU A 83 8.46 -12.52 5.17
C GLU A 83 7.96 -13.76 5.94
N GLU A 84 7.98 -13.70 7.27
CA GLU A 84 7.74 -14.86 8.13
C GLU A 84 6.27 -15.31 8.14
N ARG A 85 5.33 -14.40 7.89
CA ARG A 85 3.89 -14.68 8.03
C ARG A 85 3.02 -14.24 6.87
N SER A 86 3.61 -13.64 5.82
CA SER A 86 2.85 -13.03 4.72
C SER A 86 1.82 -12.01 5.24
N ARG A 87 2.17 -11.30 6.31
CA ARG A 87 1.31 -10.33 7.00
C ARG A 87 1.71 -8.93 6.64
N LEU A 88 0.70 -8.07 6.51
CA LEU A 88 0.87 -6.67 6.21
C LEU A 88 0.93 -5.86 7.49
N LEU A 89 2.04 -5.14 7.66
CA LEU A 89 2.28 -4.30 8.82
C LEU A 89 2.15 -2.83 8.45
N LEU A 90 1.28 -2.14 9.18
CA LEU A 90 1.20 -0.69 9.19
C LEU A 90 2.15 -0.18 10.27
N ILE A 91 3.29 0.34 9.82
CA ILE A 91 4.25 1.06 10.66
C ILE A 91 4.13 2.57 10.41
N ASP A 92 4.74 3.41 11.25
CA ASP A 92 4.65 4.87 11.13
C ASP A 92 5.15 5.43 9.79
N SER A 93 6.04 4.71 9.09
CA SER A 93 6.49 5.05 7.73
C SER A 93 5.57 4.53 6.62
N SER A 94 4.50 3.82 6.96
CA SER A 94 3.49 3.36 6.01
C SER A 94 2.59 4.52 5.59
N ILE A 95 2.16 4.50 4.34
CA ILE A 95 1.37 5.57 3.75
C ILE A 95 0.02 5.00 3.32
N ALA A 96 -1.07 5.49 3.91
CA ALA A 96 -2.42 5.24 3.42
C ALA A 96 -3.01 6.51 2.83
N GLN A 97 -3.23 6.50 1.51
CA GLN A 97 -3.82 7.61 0.79
C GLN A 97 -5.24 7.26 0.35
N LYS A 98 -6.24 8.04 0.80
CA LYS A 98 -7.63 7.87 0.34
C LYS A 98 -7.68 7.88 -1.18
N TRP A 99 -8.26 6.83 -1.76
CA TRP A 99 -8.39 6.66 -3.19
C TRP A 99 -9.35 7.71 -3.77
N LYS A 100 -8.98 8.28 -4.91
CA LYS A 100 -9.80 9.23 -5.67
C LYS A 100 -9.76 8.83 -7.14
N ASP A 101 -10.84 9.04 -7.90
CA ASP A 101 -10.88 8.64 -9.32
C ASP A 101 -9.76 9.23 -10.17
N ARG A 102 -9.30 10.45 -9.84
CA ARG A 102 -8.15 11.07 -10.51
C ARG A 102 -6.84 10.29 -10.33
N MET A 103 -6.73 9.47 -9.28
CA MET A 103 -5.55 8.62 -9.01
C MET A 103 -5.52 7.39 -9.92
N ARG A 104 -6.67 6.87 -10.36
CA ARG A 104 -6.75 5.68 -11.23
C ARG A 104 -5.84 5.81 -12.45
N ARG A 105 -5.84 6.99 -13.10
CA ARG A 105 -4.97 7.28 -14.26
C ARG A 105 -3.49 7.33 -13.89
N LYS A 106 -3.14 7.89 -12.72
CA LYS A 106 -1.76 7.96 -12.23
C LYS A 106 -1.21 6.58 -11.89
N VAL A 107 -2.02 5.80 -11.17
CA VAL A 107 -1.66 4.45 -10.73
C VAL A 107 -1.46 3.50 -11.91
N LYS A 108 -2.32 3.56 -12.94
CA LYS A 108 -2.11 2.79 -14.18
C LYS A 108 -0.78 3.12 -14.86
N ARG A 109 -0.40 4.40 -14.88
CA ARG A 109 0.90 4.84 -15.41
C ARG A 109 2.06 4.32 -14.56
N TRP A 110 1.89 4.26 -13.24
CA TRP A 110 2.91 3.74 -12.33
C TRP A 110 3.09 2.24 -12.47
N ASP A 111 2.00 1.47 -12.53
CA ASP A 111 2.04 0.03 -12.78
C ASP A 111 2.81 -0.27 -14.09
N GLN A 112 2.56 0.51 -15.14
CA GLN A 112 3.31 0.39 -16.40
C GLN A 112 4.80 0.71 -16.26
N ILE A 113 5.18 1.71 -15.44
CA ILE A 113 6.58 2.05 -15.13
C ILE A 113 7.23 0.97 -14.26
N LEU A 114 6.50 0.38 -13.32
CA LEU A 114 7.00 -0.70 -12.46
C LEU A 114 7.22 -1.99 -13.26
N GLN A 115 6.36 -2.28 -14.24
CA GLN A 115 6.53 -3.39 -15.17
C GLN A 115 7.66 -3.13 -16.19
N ASN A 116 7.93 -1.86 -16.53
CA ASN A 116 8.99 -1.45 -17.45
C ASN A 116 9.87 -0.35 -16.85
N PRO A 117 10.74 -0.68 -15.88
CA PRO A 117 11.58 0.31 -15.23
C PRO A 117 12.49 0.98 -16.27
N PRO A 118 12.57 2.33 -16.32
CA PRO A 118 13.47 3.05 -17.21
C PRO A 118 14.92 2.76 -16.77
N GLY A 119 15.50 1.75 -17.42
CA GLY A 119 16.74 1.08 -17.00
C GLY A 119 16.88 -0.29 -17.66
N HIS A 120 15.77 -0.91 -18.10
CA HIS A 120 15.81 -2.06 -19.01
C HIS A 120 15.98 -1.63 -20.48
N ARG A 121 17.03 -0.84 -20.77
CA ARG A 121 17.73 -1.02 -22.05
C ARG A 121 18.54 -2.32 -21.88
N ARG A 122 17.87 -3.47 -22.01
CA ARG A 122 18.60 -4.70 -22.29
C ARG A 122 19.35 -4.46 -23.60
N SER A 123 20.67 -4.64 -23.50
CA SER A 123 21.60 -4.59 -24.59
C SER A 123 21.03 -5.28 -25.82
N ARG A 124 21.16 -4.59 -26.95
CA ARG A 124 21.19 -5.12 -28.29
C ARG A 124 21.98 -6.45 -28.29
N ASN A 125 21.35 -7.53 -28.75
CA ASN A 125 21.98 -8.52 -29.62
C ASN A 125 20.90 -9.19 -30.46
#